data_AF-A0A8X7N8P4-F1
#
_entry.id   AF-A0A8X7N8P4-F1
#
_cell.length_a   1.000
_cell.length_b   1.000
_cell.length_c   1.000
_cell.angle_alpha   90.00
_cell.angle_beta   90.00
_cell.angle_gamma   90.00
#
_symmetry.space_group_name_H-M   'P 1'
#
loop_
_entity.id
_entity.type
_entity.pdbx_description
1 polymer ?
#
loop_
_entity_poly.entity_id
_entity_poly.type
_entity_poly.pdbx_seq_one_letter_code
_entity_poly.pdbx_strand_id
1 'polypeptide(L)'
;MPNQTYLANGTGGPLAAEVTGAYVESYGPALSYQPGQKLSRCTCASSTDHPGPKHEDGTWMGRGASELDLSLQTAPFNSGYNITKGYTKVYDSKNGLNSYQHSGGDYGLYGVEWVPHYRNLDPYITWMTEGQPSWTLEAGALGPDKLTEIGQRLVPPEPMYIIFNLGMSRGFSPVDFDKLLFPGVMSVDYVRVYQDEDKEALSCDGKYPEMPSVSYITKHAEAYWNSNLTIWRGKRENGVSCECP
;
A
#
# COMPACT_ATOMS: atom_id res chain seq x y z
N MET A 1 12.71 -11.39 4.70
CA MET A 1 13.34 -10.74 5.89
C MET A 1 12.20 -10.20 6.72
N PRO A 2 12.15 -10.46 8.03
CA PRO A 2 11.04 -10.04 8.86
C PRO A 2 11.02 -8.52 9.00
N ASN A 3 9.81 -7.96 8.91
CA ASN A 3 9.41 -6.57 9.08
C ASN A 3 9.84 -5.55 8.03
N GLN A 4 8.83 -4.81 7.55
CA GLN A 4 8.94 -3.51 6.91
C GLN A 4 9.50 -2.43 7.87
N THR A 5 10.15 -2.82 8.98
CA THR A 5 10.65 -1.96 10.06
C THR A 5 12.02 -2.48 10.52
N TYR A 6 12.90 -1.58 10.96
CA TYR A 6 14.12 -1.97 11.67
C TYR A 6 13.78 -2.70 13.00
N LEU A 7 14.69 -3.57 13.44
CA LEU A 7 14.50 -4.33 14.68
C LEU A 7 14.76 -3.45 15.92
N ALA A 8 13.96 -3.66 16.98
CA ALA A 8 14.05 -3.02 18.28
C ALA A 8 15.42 -3.24 18.96
N ASN A 9 16.09 -4.36 18.66
CA ASN A 9 17.43 -4.66 19.17
C ASN A 9 18.58 -3.95 18.44
N GLY A 10 18.28 -3.21 17.36
CA GLY A 10 19.23 -2.39 16.61
C GLY A 10 19.16 -0.92 17.03
N THR A 11 18.37 -0.13 16.28
CA THR A 11 18.32 1.34 16.42
C THR A 11 16.90 1.93 16.39
N GLY A 12 15.87 1.08 16.46
CA GLY A 12 14.48 1.52 16.61
C GLY A 12 13.47 0.72 15.77
N GLY A 13 12.27 0.59 16.33
CA GLY A 13 11.12 -0.10 15.75
C GLY A 13 10.16 -0.54 16.86
N PRO A 14 8.84 -0.55 16.64
CA PRO A 14 7.87 -0.94 17.65
C PRO A 14 7.99 -2.44 17.95
N LEU A 15 8.10 -2.82 19.23
CA LEU A 15 8.18 -4.22 19.64
C LEU A 15 7.02 -5.06 19.08
N ALA A 16 5.82 -4.48 18.99
CA ALA A 16 4.66 -5.19 18.46
C ALA A 16 4.88 -5.68 17.02
N ALA A 17 5.67 -4.98 16.21
CA ALA A 17 5.95 -5.44 14.85
C ALA A 17 6.71 -6.77 14.84
N GLU A 18 7.49 -7.07 15.89
CA GLU A 18 8.28 -8.30 15.99
C GLU A 18 7.57 -9.45 16.68
N VAL A 19 6.53 -9.16 17.46
CA VAL A 19 5.95 -10.14 18.39
C VAL A 19 4.47 -10.43 18.19
N THR A 20 3.78 -9.74 17.27
CA THR A 20 2.31 -9.84 17.12
C THR A 20 1.83 -10.45 15.80
N GLY A 21 2.68 -11.18 15.08
CA GLY A 21 2.34 -11.94 13.88
C GLY A 21 1.22 -12.95 14.11
N ALA A 22 0.31 -13.09 13.14
CA ALA A 22 -0.87 -13.95 13.28
C ALA A 22 -0.57 -15.45 13.12
N TYR A 23 0.53 -15.81 12.45
CA TYR A 23 0.88 -17.19 12.09
C TYR A 23 2.24 -17.60 12.68
N VAL A 24 2.36 -17.47 14.00
CA VAL A 24 3.63 -17.61 14.75
C VAL A 24 4.31 -18.96 14.52
N GLU A 25 3.54 -20.05 14.50
CA GLU A 25 4.10 -21.40 14.33
C GLU A 25 4.67 -21.63 12.94
N SER A 26 4.09 -21.01 11.91
CA SER A 26 4.46 -21.23 10.51
C SER A 26 5.53 -20.25 10.02
N TYR A 27 5.49 -19.01 10.49
CA TYR A 27 6.37 -17.95 9.98
C TYR A 27 7.25 -17.33 11.07
N GLY A 28 6.91 -17.48 12.34
CA GLY A 28 7.53 -16.79 13.46
C GLY A 28 6.71 -15.57 13.91
N PRO A 29 7.16 -14.88 14.96
CA PRO A 29 6.33 -13.91 15.68
C PRO A 29 6.20 -12.54 14.99
N ALA A 30 6.91 -12.30 13.88
CA ALA A 30 6.91 -11.00 13.20
C ALA A 30 5.69 -10.80 12.30
N LEU A 31 5.32 -9.53 12.06
CA LEU A 31 4.13 -9.16 11.27
C LEU A 31 4.24 -9.47 9.78
N SER A 32 5.43 -9.33 9.19
CA SER A 32 5.63 -9.52 7.75
C SER A 32 6.98 -10.14 7.48
N TYR A 33 7.08 -10.99 6.45
CA TYR A 33 8.33 -11.59 5.96
C TYR A 33 8.69 -11.15 4.54
N GLN A 34 7.80 -10.35 3.94
CA GLN A 34 8.00 -9.75 2.62
C GLN A 34 9.22 -8.82 2.68
N PRO A 35 10.07 -8.78 1.65
CA PRO A 35 10.98 -7.66 1.51
C PRO A 35 10.12 -6.38 1.54
N GLY A 36 10.47 -5.41 2.40
CA GLY A 36 9.81 -4.10 2.39
C GLY A 36 9.83 -3.50 0.99
N GLN A 37 8.99 -2.50 0.72
CA GLN A 37 8.94 -1.91 -0.62
C GLN A 37 10.36 -1.49 -1.03
N LYS A 38 10.74 -1.77 -2.28
CA LYS A 38 12.05 -1.43 -2.87
C LYS A 38 12.43 0.04 -2.62
N LEU A 39 11.45 0.91 -2.41
CA LEU A 39 11.56 2.35 -2.25
C LEU A 39 11.03 2.89 -0.91
N SER A 40 10.59 2.04 0.03
CA SER A 40 10.23 2.50 1.38
C SER A 40 11.47 2.59 2.26
N ARG A 41 12.00 3.82 2.39
CA ARG A 41 12.86 4.42 3.44
C ARG A 41 13.64 3.51 4.43
N CYS A 42 14.84 3.99 4.77
CA CYS A 42 15.52 3.82 6.07
C CYS A 42 14.72 4.38 7.27
N THR A 43 14.03 3.58 8.08
CA THR A 43 13.27 4.06 9.26
C THR A 43 14.18 4.41 10.44
N CYS A 44 14.94 5.52 10.38
CA CYS A 44 15.77 5.99 11.50
C CYS A 44 15.00 7.00 12.37
N ALA A 45 15.13 6.92 13.70
CA ALA A 45 14.48 7.86 14.62
C ALA A 45 14.97 9.31 14.45
N SER A 46 16.25 9.47 14.08
CA SER A 46 16.90 10.76 13.83
C SER A 46 16.71 11.30 12.40
N SER A 47 16.15 10.50 11.48
CA SER A 47 16.03 10.90 10.07
C SER A 47 14.78 11.74 9.83
N THR A 48 15.01 12.97 9.38
CA THR A 48 14.00 13.91 8.88
C THR A 48 13.72 13.73 7.39
N ASP A 49 14.37 12.80 6.70
CA ASP A 49 14.18 12.60 5.26
C ASP A 49 12.80 12.00 4.97
N HIS A 50 12.13 12.50 3.93
CA HIS A 50 10.97 11.83 3.34
C HIS A 50 11.39 10.39 2.91
N PRO A 51 10.51 9.38 2.76
CA PRO A 51 9.07 9.32 3.03
C PRO A 51 8.58 9.11 4.47
N GLY A 52 9.36 9.10 5.55
CA GLY A 52 8.80 8.62 6.84
C GLY A 52 9.29 9.28 8.11
N PRO A 53 9.31 10.62 8.21
CA PRO A 53 9.71 11.27 9.44
C PRO A 53 8.82 10.80 10.60
N LYS A 54 9.42 10.74 11.79
CA LYS A 54 8.66 10.62 13.02
C LYS A 54 7.93 11.94 13.24
N HIS A 55 6.64 11.89 13.52
CA HIS A 55 5.85 13.06 13.89
C HIS A 55 6.36 13.65 15.21
N GLU A 56 6.07 14.94 15.46
CA GLU A 56 6.45 15.61 16.71
C GLU A 56 5.84 14.93 17.96
N ASP A 57 4.68 14.28 17.79
CA ASP A 57 4.00 13.51 18.84
C ASP A 57 4.66 12.14 19.12
N GLY A 58 5.73 11.80 18.40
CA GLY A 58 6.46 10.56 18.56
C GLY A 58 5.87 9.35 17.83
N THR A 59 4.85 9.53 17.00
CA THR A 59 4.33 8.45 16.13
C THR A 59 5.06 8.42 14.78
N TRP A 60 5.13 7.25 14.15
CA TRP A 60 5.67 7.10 12.81
C TRP A 60 4.60 7.40 11.77
N MET A 61 4.99 8.05 10.67
CA MET A 61 4.12 8.23 9.52
C MET A 61 3.69 6.87 8.95
N GLY A 62 2.41 6.56 9.09
CA GLY A 62 1.80 5.35 8.55
C GLY A 62 1.65 5.46 7.05
N ARG A 63 2.32 4.59 6.30
CA ARG A 63 2.09 4.42 4.87
C ARG A 63 1.40 3.11 4.62
N GLY A 64 0.23 3.17 4.00
CA GLY A 64 -0.33 1.99 3.37
C GLY A 64 0.65 1.49 2.30
N ALA A 65 0.72 0.18 2.09
CA ALA A 65 1.04 -0.28 0.75
C ALA A 65 -0.05 0.32 -0.14
N SER A 66 0.29 1.30 -0.97
CA SER A 66 -0.64 1.92 -1.92
C SER A 66 -0.93 0.89 -3.02
N GLU A 67 -1.71 -0.11 -2.66
CA GLU A 67 -2.27 -1.15 -3.51
C GLU A 67 -3.78 -1.01 -3.39
N LEU A 68 -4.36 -0.36 -4.40
CA LEU A 68 -5.80 -0.33 -4.61
C LEU A 68 -6.12 -1.45 -5.59
N ASP A 69 -6.31 -2.65 -5.04
CA ASP A 69 -6.82 -3.79 -5.79
C ASP A 69 -8.36 -3.71 -5.80
N LEU A 70 -9.05 -4.63 -6.48
CA LEU A 70 -10.48 -4.89 -6.24
C LEU A 70 -10.78 -5.28 -4.78
N SER A 71 -9.72 -5.54 -4.00
CA SER A 71 -9.71 -5.64 -2.56
C SER A 71 -8.86 -4.52 -1.93
N LEU A 72 -9.13 -4.17 -0.67
CA LEU A 72 -8.27 -3.27 0.09
C LEU A 72 -7.30 -4.08 0.93
N GLN A 73 -6.01 -3.74 0.84
CA GLN A 73 -4.98 -4.26 1.73
C GLN A 73 -4.26 -3.10 2.41
N THR A 74 -4.24 -3.08 3.74
CA THR A 74 -3.62 -2.00 4.53
C THR A 74 -2.48 -2.56 5.35
N ALA A 75 -1.30 -1.94 5.29
CA ALA A 75 -0.12 -2.31 6.08
C ALA A 75 0.58 -1.07 6.66
N PRO A 76 1.47 -1.22 7.66
CA PRO A 76 1.64 -2.39 8.52
C PRO A 76 0.44 -2.55 9.48
N PHE A 77 0.08 -3.79 9.85
CA PHE A 77 -1.02 -4.11 10.76
C PHE A 77 -0.55 -5.11 11.81
N ASN A 78 -0.89 -4.89 13.08
CA ASN A 78 -0.80 -5.97 14.07
C ASN A 78 -2.01 -6.89 14.00
N SER A 79 -1.91 -8.12 14.53
CA SER A 79 -3.01 -9.10 14.51
C SER A 79 -4.32 -8.62 15.18
N GLY A 80 -4.26 -7.61 16.04
CA GLY A 80 -5.41 -6.97 16.67
C GLY A 80 -5.88 -5.67 16.02
N TYR A 81 -5.27 -5.23 14.91
CA TYR A 81 -5.69 -4.01 14.22
C TYR A 81 -7.03 -4.23 13.52
N ASN A 82 -8.01 -3.39 13.86
CA ASN A 82 -9.34 -3.40 13.27
C ASN A 82 -9.58 -2.08 12.54
N ILE A 83 -10.24 -2.15 11.38
CA ILE A 83 -10.77 -0.97 10.70
C ILE A 83 -11.76 -0.27 11.62
N THR A 84 -11.64 1.05 11.73
CA THR A 84 -12.53 1.84 12.59
C THR A 84 -13.95 1.81 12.01
N LYS A 85 -14.91 1.36 12.82
CA LYS A 85 -16.32 1.29 12.41
C LYS A 85 -16.90 2.69 12.20
N GLY A 86 -17.87 2.80 11.29
CA GLY A 86 -18.57 4.05 11.00
C GLY A 86 -17.98 4.89 9.86
N TYR A 87 -16.83 4.49 9.33
CA TYR A 87 -16.14 5.15 8.20
C TYR A 87 -16.12 4.27 6.94
N THR A 88 -16.99 3.26 6.90
CA THR A 88 -17.16 2.39 5.74
C THR A 88 -18.63 2.38 5.34
N LYS A 89 -18.87 2.43 4.03
CA LYS A 89 -20.21 2.39 3.46
C LYS A 89 -20.27 1.26 2.46
N VAL A 90 -21.16 0.30 2.70
CA VAL A 90 -21.45 -0.80 1.78
C VAL A 90 -22.75 -0.44 1.05
N TYR A 91 -22.73 -0.57 -0.28
CA TYR A 91 -23.91 -0.31 -1.10
C TYR A 91 -24.58 -1.63 -1.43
N ASP A 92 -25.90 -1.70 -1.24
CA ASP A 92 -26.73 -2.82 -1.73
C ASP A 92 -26.93 -2.65 -3.24
N SER A 93 -25.85 -2.89 -3.98
CA SER A 93 -25.83 -2.83 -5.43
C SER A 93 -25.98 -4.25 -5.96
N LYS A 94 -26.98 -4.48 -6.82
CA LYS A 94 -27.15 -5.76 -7.52
C LYS A 94 -26.12 -5.87 -8.65
N ASN A 95 -24.85 -5.96 -8.29
CA ASN A 95 -23.73 -6.01 -9.20
C ASN A 95 -23.42 -7.46 -9.56
N GLY A 96 -24.27 -8.06 -10.40
CA GLY A 96 -24.06 -9.40 -10.91
C GLY A 96 -22.90 -9.41 -11.92
N LEU A 97 -21.86 -10.20 -11.64
CA LEU A 97 -20.74 -10.43 -12.56
C LEU A 97 -20.78 -11.86 -13.09
N ASN A 98 -20.62 -12.02 -14.40
CA ASN A 98 -20.35 -13.31 -15.03
C ASN A 98 -19.09 -13.25 -15.91
N SER A 99 -18.08 -12.51 -15.45
CA SER A 99 -16.88 -12.19 -16.24
C SER A 99 -15.82 -13.30 -16.24
N TYR A 100 -16.10 -14.46 -15.65
CA TYR A 100 -15.19 -15.59 -15.71
C TYR A 100 -15.28 -16.29 -17.05
N GLN A 101 -14.11 -16.53 -17.67
CA GLN A 101 -13.97 -17.04 -19.04
C GLN A 101 -14.79 -18.33 -19.30
N HIS A 102 -14.93 -19.20 -18.30
CA HIS A 102 -15.59 -20.50 -18.47
C HIS A 102 -17.02 -20.58 -17.87
N SER A 103 -17.56 -19.48 -17.31
CA SER A 103 -18.96 -19.42 -16.83
C SER A 103 -19.83 -18.40 -17.56
N GLY A 104 -19.23 -17.37 -18.16
CA GLY A 104 -19.95 -16.37 -18.95
C GLY A 104 -19.10 -15.76 -20.05
N GLY A 105 -17.86 -15.40 -19.72
CA GLY A 105 -16.91 -14.82 -20.68
C GLY A 105 -17.21 -13.38 -21.07
N ASP A 106 -18.14 -12.71 -20.38
CA ASP A 106 -18.44 -11.30 -20.59
C ASP A 106 -17.35 -10.40 -20.00
N TYR A 107 -17.21 -9.18 -20.53
CA TYR A 107 -16.39 -8.15 -19.89
C TYR A 107 -17.16 -7.52 -18.73
N GLY A 108 -16.58 -7.55 -17.53
CA GLY A 108 -17.10 -6.82 -16.38
C GLY A 108 -16.45 -5.44 -16.26
N LEU A 109 -17.24 -4.43 -15.88
CA LEU A 109 -16.71 -3.09 -15.62
C LEU A 109 -16.27 -2.99 -14.16
N TYR A 110 -14.99 -2.71 -13.96
CA TYR A 110 -14.40 -2.49 -12.65
C TYR A 110 -13.85 -1.07 -12.56
N GLY A 111 -13.96 -0.46 -11.38
CA GLY A 111 -13.45 0.89 -11.17
C GLY A 111 -13.03 1.12 -9.73
N VAL A 112 -12.07 2.02 -9.58
CA VAL A 112 -11.69 2.59 -8.29
C VAL A 112 -11.70 4.10 -8.46
N GLU A 113 -12.44 4.77 -7.59
CA GLU A 113 -12.35 6.21 -7.38
C GLU A 113 -11.57 6.44 -6.10
N TRP A 114 -10.63 7.39 -6.13
CA TRP A 114 -9.77 7.68 -5.00
C TRP A 114 -9.58 9.19 -4.89
N VAL A 115 -9.82 9.70 -3.69
CA VAL A 115 -9.50 11.06 -3.30
C VAL A 115 -8.36 10.98 -2.28
N PRO A 116 -7.14 11.46 -2.63
CA PRO A 116 -5.98 11.38 -1.75
C PRO A 116 -6.19 12.16 -0.46
N HIS A 117 -5.47 11.77 0.59
CA HIS A 117 -5.35 12.61 1.77
C HIS A 117 -4.61 13.90 1.41
N TYR A 118 -5.37 14.98 1.26
CA TYR A 118 -4.80 16.24 0.81
C TYR A 118 -5.55 17.43 1.42
N ARG A 119 -4.92 18.08 2.42
CA ARG A 119 -5.36 19.33 3.07
C ARG A 119 -6.87 19.35 3.39
N ASN A 120 -7.65 20.07 2.58
CA ASN A 120 -9.07 20.33 2.79
C ASN A 120 -9.98 19.35 2.02
N LEU A 121 -9.42 18.28 1.47
CA LEU A 121 -10.21 17.20 0.88
C LEU A 121 -10.59 16.20 1.95
N ASP A 122 -11.84 15.78 1.91
CA ASP A 122 -12.32 14.61 2.65
C ASP A 122 -11.85 13.35 1.89
N PRO A 123 -10.85 12.61 2.41
CA PRO A 123 -10.21 11.56 1.64
C PRO A 123 -11.02 10.27 1.72
N TYR A 124 -11.17 9.59 0.58
CA TYR A 124 -11.86 8.31 0.51
C TYR A 124 -11.39 7.48 -0.69
N ILE A 125 -11.77 6.21 -0.68
CA ILE A 125 -11.65 5.30 -1.81
C ILE A 125 -12.99 4.61 -2.01
N THR A 126 -13.50 4.59 -3.24
CA THR A 126 -14.72 3.88 -3.61
C THR A 126 -14.40 2.82 -4.66
N TRP A 127 -14.77 1.58 -4.39
CA TRP A 127 -14.70 0.48 -5.34
C TRP A 127 -16.03 0.36 -6.07
N MET A 128 -15.95 0.12 -7.37
CA MET A 128 -17.08 0.04 -8.27
C MET A 128 -17.09 -1.29 -9.01
N THR A 129 -18.29 -1.78 -9.26
CA THR A 129 -18.57 -2.95 -10.09
C THR A 129 -19.76 -2.63 -10.97
N GLU A 130 -19.68 -2.95 -12.26
CA GLU A 130 -20.70 -2.60 -13.26
C GLU A 130 -21.02 -1.08 -13.28
N GLY A 131 -20.02 -0.25 -13.02
CA GLY A 131 -20.16 1.21 -12.96
C GLY A 131 -20.97 1.71 -11.76
N GLN A 132 -21.30 0.84 -10.81
CA GLN A 132 -21.99 1.20 -9.57
C GLN A 132 -21.04 1.09 -8.37
N PRO A 133 -21.11 2.00 -7.38
CA PRO A 133 -20.39 1.85 -6.12
C PRO A 133 -20.77 0.54 -5.42
N SER A 134 -19.76 -0.26 -5.09
CA SER A 134 -19.89 -1.48 -4.29
C SER A 134 -19.65 -1.17 -2.81
N TRP A 135 -18.58 -0.45 -2.50
CA TRP A 135 -18.29 0.04 -1.16
C TRP A 135 -17.31 1.22 -1.17
N THR A 136 -17.37 2.04 -0.12
CA THR A 136 -16.50 3.18 0.13
C THR A 136 -15.79 3.02 1.46
N LEU A 137 -14.50 3.34 1.48
CA LEU A 137 -13.69 3.57 2.67
C LEU A 137 -13.40 5.06 2.80
N GLU A 138 -13.72 5.65 3.94
CA GLU A 138 -13.32 7.01 4.31
C GLU A 138 -12.03 6.97 5.15
N ALA A 139 -11.24 8.06 5.12
CA ALA A 139 -9.94 8.11 5.80
C ALA A 139 -9.99 7.75 7.30
N GLY A 140 -11.08 8.06 8.00
CA GLY A 140 -11.27 7.73 9.42
C GLY A 140 -11.27 6.22 9.70
N ALA A 141 -11.50 5.38 8.68
CA ALA A 141 -11.42 3.94 8.78
C ALA A 141 -9.99 3.45 9.09
N LEU A 142 -8.98 4.21 8.64
CA LEU A 142 -7.55 3.87 8.71
C LEU A 142 -6.86 4.48 9.94
N GLY A 143 -7.47 4.32 11.11
CA GLY A 143 -7.02 4.91 12.37
C GLY A 143 -5.59 4.55 12.78
N PRO A 144 -5.00 5.29 13.74
CA PRO A 144 -3.66 5.02 14.25
C PRO A 144 -3.57 3.66 14.95
N ASP A 145 -2.35 3.11 15.02
CA ASP A 145 -2.05 1.87 15.73
C ASP A 145 -0.94 2.11 16.75
N LYS A 146 -1.35 2.27 18.03
CA LYS A 146 -0.43 2.54 19.13
C LYS A 146 0.56 1.41 19.39
N LEU A 147 0.18 0.15 19.14
CA LEU A 147 1.05 -0.99 19.41
C LEU A 147 2.24 -1.00 18.44
N THR A 148 1.99 -0.62 17.19
CA THR A 148 3.03 -0.47 16.17
C THR A 148 3.58 0.95 16.08
N GLU A 149 3.25 1.83 17.03
CA GLU A 149 3.66 3.25 17.03
C GLU A 149 3.33 3.99 15.72
N ILE A 150 2.35 3.51 14.95
CA ILE A 150 1.93 4.10 13.67
C ILE A 150 0.85 5.15 13.92
N GLY A 151 1.07 6.36 13.41
CA GLY A 151 0.09 7.45 13.43
C GLY A 151 -1.11 7.19 12.50
N GLN A 152 -1.95 8.20 12.31
CA GLN A 152 -3.08 8.12 11.38
C GLN A 152 -2.56 7.70 9.99
N ARG A 153 -3.10 6.62 9.43
CA ARG A 153 -2.76 6.22 8.07
C ARG A 153 -3.56 7.10 7.11
N LEU A 154 -2.89 7.51 6.06
CA LEU A 154 -3.45 8.38 5.05
C LEU A 154 -4.02 7.54 3.90
N VAL A 155 -5.14 7.99 3.32
CA VAL A 155 -5.47 7.57 1.95
C VAL A 155 -4.31 8.07 1.07
N PRO A 156 -3.63 7.20 0.30
CA PRO A 156 -2.32 7.51 -0.28
C PRO A 156 -2.30 8.87 -0.99
N PRO A 157 -1.44 9.82 -0.58
CA PRO A 157 -1.27 11.08 -1.29
C PRO A 157 -0.24 11.01 -2.43
N GLU A 158 0.53 9.92 -2.51
CA GLU A 158 1.56 9.76 -3.54
C GLU A 158 1.00 9.34 -4.89
N PRO A 159 1.70 9.68 -6.01
CA PRO A 159 1.39 9.12 -7.31
C PRO A 159 1.39 7.58 -7.30
N MET A 160 0.35 7.01 -7.90
CA MET A 160 0.17 5.56 -8.04
C MET A 160 0.32 5.13 -9.50
N TYR A 161 0.55 3.84 -9.72
CA TYR A 161 0.55 3.21 -11.04
C TYR A 161 -0.44 2.04 -11.04
N ILE A 162 -1.01 1.75 -12.21
CA ILE A 162 -1.98 0.67 -12.37
C ILE A 162 -1.24 -0.62 -12.75
N ILE A 163 -1.53 -1.71 -12.05
CA ILE A 163 -1.01 -3.05 -12.35
C ILE A 163 -2.21 -3.96 -12.65
N PHE A 164 -2.10 -4.75 -13.71
CA PHE A 164 -2.96 -5.90 -13.95
C PHE A 164 -2.09 -7.15 -13.91
N ASN A 165 -2.40 -8.08 -13.00
CA ASN A 165 -1.70 -9.36 -12.88
C ASN A 165 -2.69 -10.53 -12.90
N LEU A 166 -2.29 -11.61 -13.55
CA LEU A 166 -2.97 -12.90 -13.41
C LEU A 166 -1.99 -13.87 -12.76
N GLY A 167 -2.28 -14.29 -11.54
CA GLY A 167 -1.39 -15.13 -10.75
C GLY A 167 -2.14 -16.07 -9.83
N MET A 168 -1.42 -17.07 -9.32
CA MET A 168 -1.91 -18.01 -8.31
C MET A 168 -0.99 -17.95 -7.12
N SER A 169 -1.56 -17.93 -5.91
CA SER A 169 -0.78 -17.94 -4.67
C SER A 169 -1.51 -18.73 -3.61
N ARG A 170 -0.80 -19.71 -3.04
CA ARG A 170 -1.28 -20.52 -1.90
C ARG A 170 -1.44 -19.68 -0.62
N GLY A 171 -0.99 -18.42 -0.62
CA GLY A 171 -1.16 -17.49 0.49
C GLY A 171 -2.53 -16.83 0.56
N PHE A 172 -3.31 -16.80 -0.54
CA PHE A 172 -4.66 -16.22 -0.56
C PHE A 172 -5.76 -17.29 -0.44
N SER A 173 -5.58 -18.44 -1.09
CA SER A 173 -6.52 -19.56 -1.04
C SER A 173 -5.81 -20.87 -1.41
N PRO A 174 -6.27 -22.05 -0.92
CA PRO A 174 -5.80 -23.34 -1.42
C PRO A 174 -5.98 -23.45 -2.94
N VAL A 175 -4.95 -23.94 -3.63
CA VAL A 175 -4.96 -24.09 -5.09
C VAL A 175 -5.27 -25.54 -5.46
N ASP A 176 -6.42 -25.78 -6.07
CA ASP A 176 -6.87 -27.09 -6.57
C ASP A 176 -6.45 -27.25 -8.05
N PHE A 177 -5.25 -27.76 -8.27
CA PHE A 177 -4.65 -27.88 -9.61
C PHE A 177 -5.41 -28.82 -10.53
N ASP A 178 -6.13 -29.80 -10.00
CA ASP A 178 -6.86 -30.79 -10.79
C ASP A 178 -8.09 -30.19 -11.49
N LYS A 179 -8.59 -29.04 -10.98
CA LYS A 179 -9.73 -28.31 -11.57
C LYS A 179 -9.33 -27.09 -12.38
N LEU A 180 -8.04 -26.74 -12.42
CA LEU A 180 -7.57 -25.58 -13.16
C LEU A 180 -7.47 -25.89 -14.66
N LEU A 181 -8.01 -24.99 -15.46
CA LEU A 181 -7.91 -25.02 -16.91
C LEU A 181 -6.77 -24.09 -17.36
N PHE A 182 -5.87 -24.62 -18.20
CA PHE A 182 -4.75 -23.86 -18.75
C PHE A 182 -4.76 -23.86 -20.28
N PRO A 183 -4.30 -22.76 -20.93
CA PRO A 183 -3.79 -21.52 -20.32
C PRO A 183 -4.91 -20.68 -19.69
N GLY A 184 -4.66 -20.13 -18.50
CA GLY A 184 -5.56 -19.13 -17.90
C GLY A 184 -5.33 -17.78 -18.57
N VAL A 185 -6.41 -17.12 -19.01
CA VAL A 185 -6.34 -15.86 -19.76
C VAL A 185 -7.08 -14.77 -18.99
N MET A 186 -6.42 -13.62 -18.83
CA MET A 186 -7.04 -12.38 -18.37
C MET A 186 -7.06 -11.41 -19.56
N SER A 187 -8.26 -11.07 -20.02
CA SER A 187 -8.46 -10.15 -21.13
C SER A 187 -8.83 -8.77 -20.60
N VAL A 188 -8.18 -7.73 -21.10
CA VAL A 188 -8.51 -6.33 -20.82
C VAL A 188 -8.92 -5.69 -22.14
N ASP A 189 -10.16 -5.22 -22.22
CA ASP A 189 -10.67 -4.53 -23.42
C ASP A 189 -10.17 -3.09 -23.46
N TYR A 190 -10.39 -2.33 -22.40
CA TYR A 190 -9.92 -0.95 -22.29
C TYR A 190 -9.60 -0.55 -20.84
N VAL A 191 -8.83 0.52 -20.73
CA VAL A 191 -8.56 1.23 -19.48
C VAL A 191 -8.93 2.69 -19.66
N ARG A 192 -9.61 3.29 -18.68
CA ARG A 192 -9.88 4.73 -18.64
C ARG A 192 -9.33 5.31 -17.35
N VAL A 193 -8.64 6.43 -17.47
CA VAL A 193 -8.10 7.20 -16.35
C VAL A 193 -8.72 8.58 -16.43
N TYR A 194 -9.32 9.02 -15.33
CA TYR A 194 -9.97 10.32 -15.23
C TYR A 194 -9.24 11.15 -14.18
N GLN A 195 -9.09 12.43 -14.47
CA GLN A 195 -8.70 13.46 -13.50
C GLN A 195 -9.85 14.47 -13.47
N ASP A 196 -10.23 14.91 -12.28
CA ASP A 196 -11.23 15.96 -12.10
C ASP A 196 -10.72 17.25 -12.75
N GLU A 197 -11.50 17.85 -13.66
CA GLU A 197 -11.11 18.98 -14.52
C GLU A 197 -10.66 20.19 -13.68
N ASP A 198 -11.25 20.38 -12.49
CA ASP A 198 -10.91 21.48 -11.59
C ASP A 198 -9.69 21.18 -10.69
N LYS A 199 -9.12 19.96 -10.78
CA LYS A 199 -8.03 19.47 -9.90
C LYS A 199 -6.84 18.91 -10.69
N GLU A 200 -6.60 19.46 -11.87
CA GLU A 200 -5.47 19.11 -12.71
C GLU A 200 -4.13 19.49 -12.07
N ALA A 201 -3.27 18.50 -11.89
CA ALA A 201 -1.90 18.67 -11.41
C ALA A 201 -0.99 17.62 -12.06
N LEU A 202 -0.06 18.07 -12.89
CA LEU A 202 0.94 17.23 -13.55
C LEU A 202 2.14 16.91 -12.63
N SER A 203 2.36 17.70 -11.58
CA SER A 203 3.43 17.49 -10.61
C SER A 203 3.06 17.99 -9.23
N CYS A 204 3.55 17.29 -8.20
CA CYS A 204 3.47 17.71 -6.81
C CYS A 204 4.62 18.67 -6.42
N ASP A 205 5.66 18.78 -7.25
CA ASP A 205 6.89 19.48 -6.90
C ASP A 205 6.78 21.01 -7.02
N GLY A 206 7.44 21.71 -6.08
CA GLY A 206 7.45 23.17 -6.01
C GLY A 206 6.17 23.80 -5.48
N LYS A 207 5.01 23.16 -5.68
CA LYS A 207 3.72 23.59 -5.12
C LYS A 207 3.57 23.16 -3.65
N TYR A 208 4.22 22.06 -3.26
CA TYR A 208 4.09 21.45 -1.93
C TYR A 208 5.48 21.12 -1.33
N PRO A 209 6.07 22.03 -0.53
CA PRO A 209 7.35 21.79 0.14
C PRO A 209 7.38 20.53 1.01
N GLU A 210 6.21 20.09 1.51
CA GLU A 210 6.02 18.87 2.30
C GLU A 210 6.03 17.57 1.47
N MET A 211 5.89 17.66 0.14
CA MET A 211 5.91 16.53 -0.81
C MET A 211 7.02 16.74 -1.85
N PRO A 212 8.30 16.64 -1.44
CA PRO A 212 9.43 17.01 -2.28
C PRO A 212 9.80 15.89 -3.28
N SER A 213 8.84 15.35 -4.03
CA SER A 213 8.99 14.08 -4.78
C SER A 213 10.16 14.09 -5.78
N VAL A 214 10.27 15.08 -6.66
CA VAL A 214 11.38 15.18 -7.64
C VAL A 214 12.69 15.42 -6.92
N SER A 215 12.75 16.33 -5.95
CA SER A 215 14.01 16.57 -5.24
C SER A 215 14.47 15.35 -4.42
N TYR A 216 13.54 14.57 -3.88
CA TYR A 216 13.80 13.30 -3.20
C TYR A 216 14.34 12.24 -4.16
N ILE A 217 13.65 12.03 -5.29
CA ILE A 217 14.07 11.08 -6.34
C ILE A 217 15.45 11.49 -6.87
N THR A 218 15.68 12.77 -7.09
CA THR A 218 16.95 13.31 -7.58
C THR A 218 18.08 13.08 -6.57
N LYS A 219 17.84 13.35 -5.29
CA LYS A 219 18.79 13.09 -4.20
C LYS A 219 19.14 11.61 -4.08
N HIS A 220 18.18 10.73 -4.36
CA HIS A 220 18.29 9.27 -4.21
C HIS A 220 18.30 8.52 -5.54
N ALA A 221 18.87 9.17 -6.56
CA ALA A 221 18.82 8.75 -7.95
C ALA A 221 19.11 7.26 -8.18
N GLU A 222 20.19 6.79 -7.60
CA GLU A 222 20.65 5.41 -7.77
C GLU A 222 19.57 4.38 -7.40
N ALA A 223 18.76 4.63 -6.37
CA ALA A 223 17.66 3.75 -5.97
C ALA A 223 16.57 3.63 -7.03
N TYR A 224 16.30 4.72 -7.76
CA TYR A 224 15.22 4.82 -8.74
C TYR A 224 15.65 4.36 -10.14
N TRP A 225 16.91 4.59 -10.51
CA TRP A 225 17.43 4.26 -11.85
C TRP A 225 18.17 2.92 -11.92
N ASN A 226 18.57 2.32 -10.80
CA ASN A 226 19.24 1.01 -10.79
C ASN A 226 18.26 -0.13 -10.47
N SER A 227 17.96 -0.96 -11.48
CA SER A 227 17.07 -2.12 -11.31
C SER A 227 17.64 -3.17 -10.35
N ASN A 228 18.97 -3.25 -10.22
CA ASN A 228 19.65 -4.26 -9.39
C ASN A 228 19.63 -3.92 -7.89
N LEU A 229 19.34 -2.68 -7.52
CA LEU A 229 19.26 -2.27 -6.11
C LEU A 229 17.88 -2.58 -5.53
N THR A 230 17.69 -3.78 -5.01
CA THR A 230 16.39 -4.26 -4.52
C THR A 230 16.11 -3.96 -3.04
N ILE A 231 17.07 -3.38 -2.31
CA ILE A 231 16.97 -3.12 -0.87
C ILE A 231 17.59 -1.76 -0.47
N TRP A 232 16.98 -1.10 0.52
CA TRP A 232 17.54 0.04 1.26
C TRP A 232 18.30 -0.45 2.51
N ARG A 233 19.45 -1.11 2.33
CA ARG A 233 20.31 -1.55 3.43
C ARG A 233 21.80 -1.48 3.05
N GLY A 234 22.65 -1.25 4.05
CA GLY A 234 24.11 -1.46 3.95
C GLY A 234 24.94 -0.18 3.76
N LYS A 235 26.25 -0.34 3.62
CA LYS A 235 27.16 0.69 3.11
C LYS A 235 27.07 0.72 1.58
N ARG A 236 27.43 1.86 0.98
CA ARG A 236 27.30 2.19 -0.46
C ARG A 236 27.86 1.14 -1.43
N GLU A 237 28.70 0.22 -0.95
CA GLU A 237 29.29 -0.87 -1.73
C GLU A 237 28.30 -2.00 -2.07
N ASN A 238 27.19 -2.16 -1.31
CA ASN A 238 26.22 -3.27 -1.47
C ASN A 238 24.74 -2.81 -1.57
N GLY A 239 24.47 -1.50 -1.66
CA GLY A 239 23.13 -0.92 -1.64
C GLY A 239 23.13 0.60 -1.42
N VAL A 240 21.98 1.27 -1.56
CA VAL A 240 21.87 2.68 -1.15
C VAL A 240 21.96 2.75 0.37
N SER A 241 22.88 3.55 0.89
CA SER A 241 23.24 3.50 2.30
C SER A 241 22.25 4.23 3.20
N CYS A 242 21.74 3.49 4.18
CA CYS A 242 20.96 3.98 5.31
C CYS A 242 21.88 4.16 6.53
N GLU A 243 22.77 5.13 6.52
CA GLU A 243 23.51 5.47 7.75
C GLU A 243 22.60 6.31 8.65
N CYS A 244 21.94 5.65 9.62
CA CYS A 244 21.35 6.35 10.76
C CYS A 244 22.53 6.90 11.59
N PRO A 245 22.65 8.22 11.77
CA PRO A 245 23.61 8.77 12.72
C PRO A 245 23.25 8.37 14.16
#